data_AF-A0A850ZMB5-F1
#
_entry.id   AF-A0A850ZMB5-F1
#
_cell.length_a   1.000
_cell.length_b   1.000
_cell.length_c   1.000
_cell.angle_alpha   90.00
_cell.angle_beta   90.00
_cell.angle_gamma   90.00
#
_symmetry.space_group_name_H-M   'P 1'
#
loop_
_entity.id
_entity.type
_entity.pdbx_description
1 polymer ?
#
loop_
_entity_poly.entity_id
_entity_poly.type
_entity_poly.pdbx_seq_one_letter_code
_entity_poly.pdbx_strand_id
1 'polypeptide(L)'
;DLSGYNMKSDIYSVGITACELANGHVPFQDMPRTQMLLQKLKGPTYCPWDINTFPRGESRMKNSRSGVDSGIGESMTRTMTSERLQMSFSKTFSPAFHNLVELCLQ
;
A
#
# COMPACT_ATOMS: atom_id res chain seq x y z
N ASP A 1 -11.54 -33.20 5.23
CA ASP A 1 -11.50 -32.19 4.16
C ASP A 1 -10.36 -31.24 4.47
N LEU A 2 -9.39 -31.16 3.56
CA LEU A 2 -8.07 -30.49 3.68
C LEU A 2 -8.06 -29.13 2.96
N SER A 3 -9.24 -28.58 2.66
CA SER A 3 -9.38 -27.45 1.74
C SER A 3 -9.24 -26.11 2.47
N GLY A 4 -8.04 -25.82 2.99
CA GLY A 4 -7.74 -24.50 3.57
C GLY A 4 -7.96 -23.35 2.58
N TYR A 5 -7.52 -23.53 1.33
CA TYR A 5 -7.74 -22.62 0.21
C TYR A 5 -8.62 -23.29 -0.86
N ASN A 6 -9.55 -22.53 -1.44
CA ASN A 6 -10.45 -22.98 -2.50
C ASN A 6 -10.64 -21.84 -3.53
N MET A 7 -11.53 -22.01 -4.52
CA MET A 7 -11.75 -20.98 -5.56
C MET A 7 -12.03 -19.56 -5.01
N LYS A 8 -12.56 -19.42 -3.79
CA LYS A 8 -12.77 -18.10 -3.17
C LYS A 8 -11.46 -17.36 -2.89
N SER A 9 -10.34 -18.05 -2.71
CA SER A 9 -9.04 -17.39 -2.56
C SER A 9 -8.55 -16.73 -3.85
N ASP A 10 -8.92 -17.28 -5.00
CA ASP A 10 -8.66 -16.66 -6.29
C ASP A 10 -9.52 -15.39 -6.44
N ILE A 11 -10.79 -15.45 -6.02
CA ILE A 11 -11.69 -14.28 -5.99
C ILE A 11 -11.15 -13.17 -5.09
N TYR A 12 -10.60 -13.51 -3.91
CA TYR A 12 -9.91 -12.55 -3.05
C TYR A 12 -8.74 -11.88 -3.77
N SER A 13 -7.93 -12.68 -4.47
CA SER A 13 -6.78 -12.16 -5.23
C SER A 13 -7.22 -11.22 -6.35
N VAL A 14 -8.34 -11.50 -7.02
CA VAL A 14 -8.95 -10.57 -7.99
C VAL A 14 -9.34 -9.23 -7.33
N GLY A 15 -9.89 -9.25 -6.12
CA GLY A 15 -10.19 -8.03 -5.36
C GLY A 15 -8.93 -7.20 -5.05
N ILE A 16 -7.84 -7.86 -4.66
CA ILE A 16 -6.54 -7.20 -4.43
C ILE A 16 -5.99 -6.59 -5.71
N THR A 17 -6.05 -7.31 -6.84
CA THR A 17 -5.63 -6.79 -8.16
C THR A 17 -6.48 -5.61 -8.61
N ALA A 18 -7.80 -5.63 -8.36
CA ALA A 18 -8.68 -4.50 -8.68
C ALA A 18 -8.27 -3.24 -7.89
N CYS A 19 -7.95 -3.39 -6.60
CA CYS A 19 -7.40 -2.32 -5.78
C CYS A 19 -6.05 -1.80 -6.33
N GLU A 20 -5.15 -2.70 -6.73
CA GLU A 20 -3.86 -2.33 -7.33
C GLU A 20 -4.04 -1.48 -8.59
N LEU A 21 -4.90 -1.91 -9.51
CA LEU A 21 -5.16 -1.20 -10.77
C LEU A 21 -5.79 0.17 -10.53
N ALA A 22 -6.72 0.27 -9.57
CA ALA A 22 -7.37 1.52 -9.24
C ALA A 22 -6.41 2.54 -8.61
N ASN A 23 -5.56 2.05 -7.70
CA ASN A 23 -4.68 2.89 -6.89
C ASN A 23 -3.28 3.09 -7.50
N GLY A 24 -2.91 2.29 -8.50
CA GLY A 24 -1.60 2.28 -9.12
C GLY A 24 -0.49 1.67 -8.25
N HIS A 25 -0.83 1.03 -7.15
CA HIS A 25 0.09 0.34 -6.25
C HIS A 25 -0.62 -0.81 -5.53
N VAL A 26 0.10 -1.91 -5.30
CA VAL A 26 -0.48 -3.10 -4.65
C VAL A 26 -0.74 -2.83 -3.17
N PRO A 27 -1.88 -3.28 -2.61
CA PRO A 27 -2.10 -3.24 -1.16
C PRO A 27 -0.94 -3.90 -0.39
N PHE A 28 -0.58 -3.33 0.77
CA PHE A 28 0.45 -3.85 1.68
C PHE A 28 1.90 -3.87 1.16
N GLN A 29 2.21 -3.24 0.02
CA GLN A 29 3.54 -3.27 -0.60
C GLN A 29 4.70 -3.01 0.38
N ASP A 30 4.53 -2.04 1.30
CA ASP A 30 5.55 -1.63 2.27
C ASP A 30 5.29 -2.15 3.70
N MET A 31 4.37 -3.10 3.87
CA MET A 31 4.01 -3.64 5.18
C MET A 31 4.83 -4.91 5.50
N PRO A 32 5.46 -5.00 6.68
CA PRO A 32 6.08 -6.24 7.14
C PRO A 32 5.11 -7.43 7.10
N ARG A 33 5.59 -8.60 6.67
CA ARG A 33 4.73 -9.77 6.38
C ARG A 33 3.84 -10.20 7.55
N THR A 34 4.33 -10.13 8.78
CA THR A 34 3.55 -10.47 9.98
C THR A 34 2.48 -9.43 10.27
N GLN A 35 2.76 -8.14 10.04
CA GLN A 35 1.75 -7.08 10.14
C GLN A 35 0.69 -7.21 9.05
N MET A 36 1.11 -7.54 7.82
CA MET A 36 0.19 -7.85 6.72
C MET A 36 -0.72 -9.02 7.08
N LEU A 37 -0.18 -10.11 7.62
CA LEU A 37 -0.96 -11.26 8.07
C LEU A 37 -2.00 -10.85 9.12
N LEU A 38 -1.59 -10.12 10.15
CA LEU A 38 -2.51 -9.62 11.18
C LEU A 38 -3.62 -8.75 10.59
N GLN A 39 -3.29 -7.92 9.60
CA GLN A 39 -4.27 -7.07 8.94
C GLN A 39 -5.23 -7.88 8.05
N LYS A 40 -4.75 -8.91 7.33
CA LYS A 40 -5.60 -9.83 6.57
C LYS A 40 -6.54 -10.63 7.48
N LEU A 41 -6.09 -11.02 8.68
CA LEU A 41 -6.89 -11.78 9.65
C LEU A 41 -7.97 -10.94 10.36
N LYS A 42 -7.78 -9.62 10.48
CA LYS A 42 -8.81 -8.72 11.05
C LYS A 42 -10.04 -8.55 10.15
N GLY A 43 -9.96 -8.98 8.88
CA GLY A 43 -11.00 -8.73 7.88
C GLY A 43 -10.94 -7.33 7.29
N PRO A 44 -11.85 -6.99 6.36
CA PRO A 44 -11.81 -5.72 5.66
C PRO A 44 -12.11 -4.55 6.62
N THR A 45 -11.07 -3.76 6.92
CA THR A 45 -11.18 -2.41 7.51
C THR A 45 -10.83 -1.33 6.47
N TYR A 46 -10.78 -1.70 5.19
CA TYR A 46 -10.25 -0.88 4.12
C TYR A 46 -11.31 0.05 3.55
N CYS A 47 -11.02 1.34 3.51
CA CYS A 47 -11.42 2.18 2.39
C CYS A 47 -10.29 2.11 1.37
N PRO A 48 -10.43 1.36 0.26
CA PRO A 48 -9.40 1.29 -0.79
C PRO A 48 -9.04 2.64 -1.41
N TRP A 49 -9.81 3.68 -1.11
CA TRP A 49 -9.83 4.97 -1.79
C TRP A 49 -9.12 6.08 -1.02
N ASP A 50 -8.83 5.87 0.27
CA ASP A 50 -8.06 6.82 1.05
C ASP A 50 -6.58 6.57 0.80
N ILE A 51 -6.00 7.39 -0.07
CA ILE A 51 -4.59 7.46 -0.51
C ILE A 51 -3.58 7.41 0.67
N ASN A 52 -4.04 7.58 1.91
CA ASN A 52 -3.23 7.60 3.13
C ASN A 52 -3.57 6.49 4.16
N THR A 53 -4.31 5.44 3.80
CA THR A 53 -4.75 4.42 4.79
C THR A 53 -3.61 3.55 5.32
N PHE A 54 -2.46 3.54 4.65
CA PHE A 54 -1.27 2.89 5.18
C PHE A 54 -0.45 3.90 5.96
N PRO A 55 -0.27 3.74 7.29
CA PRO A 55 0.71 4.53 8.01
C PRO A 55 2.06 4.22 7.37
N ARG A 56 2.58 5.16 6.57
CA ARG A 56 3.97 5.18 6.10
C ARG A 56 4.81 4.98 7.35
N GLY A 57 5.35 3.79 7.54
CA GLY A 57 5.88 3.37 8.83
C GLY A 57 6.85 4.38 9.39
N GLU A 58 6.42 5.19 10.35
CA GLU A 58 7.30 5.93 11.23
C GLU A 58 7.91 4.94 12.22
N SER A 59 8.77 4.06 11.71
CA SER A 59 9.69 3.30 12.54
C SER A 59 11.08 3.35 11.92
N ARG A 60 11.55 4.58 11.63
CA ARG A 60 12.98 4.83 11.68
C ARG A 60 13.37 4.76 13.16
N MET A 61 13.58 3.54 13.64
CA MET A 61 14.24 3.30 14.92
C MET A 61 15.54 4.10 14.86
N LYS A 62 15.60 5.22 15.57
CA LYS A 62 16.79 6.06 15.63
C LYS A 62 17.82 5.21 16.36
N ASN A 63 18.68 4.54 15.61
CA ASN A 63 19.88 3.93 16.18
C ASN A 63 20.60 5.00 16.99
N SER A 64 20.84 4.65 18.25
CA SER A 64 21.52 5.49 19.22
C SER A 64 22.82 6.03 18.65
N ARG A 65 23.05 7.31 18.99
CA ARG A 65 24.17 8.14 18.57
C ARG A 65 25.53 7.47 18.84
N SER A 66 26.31 7.31 17.78
CA SER A 66 27.77 7.46 17.72
C SER A 66 28.10 7.59 16.22
N GLY A 67 28.81 8.56 15.68
CA GLY A 67 29.67 9.59 16.25
C GLY A 67 30.91 9.65 15.37
N VAL A 68 30.85 10.31 14.21
CA VAL A 68 32.03 10.91 13.55
C VAL A 68 31.59 11.93 12.50
N ASP A 69 32.15 13.12 12.60
CA ASP A 69 32.11 14.25 11.68
C ASP A 69 32.97 13.93 10.44
N SER A 70 32.44 14.16 9.24
CA SER A 70 33.26 14.37 8.04
C SER A 70 32.47 15.16 7.00
N GLY A 71 32.82 16.44 6.88
CA GLY A 71 33.24 17.01 5.60
C GLY A 71 32.15 17.54 4.65
N ILE A 72 32.15 18.87 4.53
CA ILE A 72 31.46 19.71 3.56
C ILE A 72 31.77 19.33 2.09
N GLY A 73 30.76 19.44 1.22
CA GLY A 73 30.92 19.42 -0.23
C GLY A 73 29.62 19.83 -0.94
N GLU A 74 29.41 21.14 -1.10
CA GLU A 74 28.39 21.66 -2.02
C GLU A 74 28.74 21.30 -3.47
N SER A 75 27.76 20.91 -4.28
CA SER A 75 27.45 21.51 -5.59
C SER A 75 26.61 20.59 -6.49
N MET A 76 25.40 21.07 -6.79
CA MET A 76 24.73 21.08 -8.10
C MET A 76 24.98 19.89 -9.06
N THR A 77 23.96 19.07 -9.28
CA THR A 77 23.23 18.90 -10.57
C THR A 77 22.53 17.53 -10.67
N ARG A 78 21.34 17.55 -11.31
CA ARG A 78 20.56 16.41 -11.90
C ARG A 78 19.83 15.55 -10.85
N THR A 79 18.50 15.39 -10.86
CA THR A 79 17.59 15.20 -12.00
C THR A 79 16.17 15.65 -11.64
N MET A 80 15.67 16.60 -12.42
CA MET A 80 14.25 16.96 -12.54
C MET A 80 13.50 15.81 -13.23
N THR A 81 13.00 14.79 -12.52
CA THR A 81 11.95 13.88 -13.02
C THR A 81 11.53 12.88 -11.93
N SER A 82 10.60 13.25 -11.05
CA SER A 82 9.50 12.35 -10.63
C SER A 82 8.44 13.05 -9.77
N GLU A 83 8.44 14.38 -9.70
CA GLU A 83 7.33 15.18 -9.14
C GLU A 83 6.22 15.41 -10.18
N ARG A 84 6.21 14.61 -11.25
CA ARG A 84 5.22 14.71 -12.32
C ARG A 84 3.91 14.11 -11.83
N LEU A 85 3.07 15.00 -11.31
CA LEU A 85 1.65 14.83 -11.07
C LEU A 85 1.30 14.00 -9.82
N GLN A 86 1.67 14.47 -8.63
CA GLN A 86 0.73 14.43 -7.49
C GLN A 86 -0.44 15.39 -7.76
N MET A 87 -1.10 15.22 -8.91
CA MET A 87 -2.43 15.74 -9.09
C MET A 87 -3.28 14.72 -8.34
N SER A 88 -3.61 15.04 -7.10
CA SER A 88 -4.65 14.36 -6.33
C SER A 88 -5.97 14.58 -7.04
N PHE A 89 -6.14 13.96 -8.21
CA PHE A 89 -7.45 13.66 -8.73
C PHE A 89 -8.06 12.74 -7.70
N SER A 90 -9.06 13.22 -6.99
CA SER A 90 -9.99 12.37 -6.26
C SER A 90 -10.57 11.41 -7.29
N LYS A 91 -9.98 10.21 -7.41
CA LYS A 91 -10.45 9.19 -8.34
C LYS A 91 -11.79 8.70 -7.79
N THR A 92 -12.86 9.06 -8.47
CA THR A 92 -14.20 8.57 -8.15
C THR A 92 -14.48 7.34 -9.00
N PHE A 93 -14.87 6.23 -8.38
CA PHE A 93 -15.27 5.01 -9.09
C PHE A 93 -16.79 4.83 -9.05
N SER A 94 -17.31 3.95 -9.91
CA SER A 94 -18.74 3.66 -9.92
C SER A 94 -19.15 2.83 -8.70
N PRO A 95 -20.41 2.96 -8.22
CA PRO A 95 -20.95 2.09 -7.17
C PRO A 95 -20.83 0.60 -7.49
N ALA A 96 -20.92 0.23 -8.78
CA ALA A 96 -20.74 -1.14 -9.23
C ALA A 96 -19.31 -1.66 -8.99
N PHE A 97 -18.29 -0.82 -9.21
CA PHE A 97 -16.91 -1.18 -8.92
C PHE A 97 -16.67 -1.34 -7.41
N HIS A 98 -17.24 -0.44 -6.61
CA HIS A 98 -17.16 -0.54 -5.15
C HIS A 98 -17.76 -1.85 -4.65
N ASN A 99 -18.95 -2.21 -5.12
CA ASN A 99 -19.61 -3.46 -4.77
C ASN A 99 -18.81 -4.70 -5.21
N LEU A 100 -18.24 -4.68 -6.42
CA LEU A 100 -17.37 -5.76 -6.89
C LEU A 100 -16.18 -5.99 -5.94
N VAL A 101 -15.46 -4.92 -5.58
CA VAL A 101 -14.29 -5.02 -4.69
C VAL A 101 -14.70 -5.51 -3.30
N GLU A 102 -15.82 -5.02 -2.77
CA GLU A 102 -16.35 -5.46 -1.47
C GLU A 102 -16.68 -6.95 -1.49
N LEU A 103 -17.38 -7.44 -2.52
CA LEU A 103 -17.71 -8.86 -2.66
C LEU A 103 -16.48 -9.75 -2.82
N CYS A 104 -15.45 -9.26 -3.52
CA CYS A 104 -14.21 -10.01 -3.68
C CYS A 104 -13.42 -10.16 -2.37
N LEU A 105 -13.49 -9.19 -1.46
CA LEU A 105 -12.64 -9.13 -0.26
C LEU A 105 -13.29 -9.70 1.02
N GLN A 106 -14.39 -10.45 0.88
CA GLN A 106 -15.06 -11.17 1.97
C GLN A 106 -14.32 -12.45 2.41
#